data_AF-A0A973A3Z4-F1
#
_entry.id   AF-A0A973A3Z4-F1
#
_cell.length_a   1.000
_cell.length_b   1.000
_cell.length_c   1.000
_cell.angle_alpha   90.00
_cell.angle_beta   90.00
_cell.angle_gamma   90.00
#
_symmetry.space_group_name_H-M   'P 1'
#
loop_
_entity.id
_entity.type
_entity.pdbx_description
1 polymer ?
#
loop_
_entity_poly.entity_id
_entity_poly.type
_entity_poly.pdbx_seq_one_letter_code
_entity_poly.pdbx_strand_id
1 'polypeptide(L)'
;MSKTMRNILAICIAILPINLIMIWYRLTQTENFSTSDMLVYPLLFGGGSIILILILNKYLIKDSFTSTFNSGEGTWVKDSLVGLGLTGIYFAMFFLERATLMQWIPRNSPPNTELIDVMIDLAHNPLLMVIWFGPVLWIGIALFEELSRIFLLKSLWNINEDKNWHIVAIFLASVLIGTLHLYQGLAGVISIGLKSIIMCYYFYKYRRLLPLVISHGLYDGLQFAFFIVQFQ
;
A
#
# COMPACT_ATOMS: atom_id res chain seq x y z
N MET A 1 22.46 -21.24 -3.73
CA MET A 1 21.36 -20.84 -2.81
C MET A 1 20.03 -21.33 -3.37
N SER A 2 19.19 -22.01 -2.57
CA SER A 2 17.90 -22.56 -3.03
C SER A 2 16.91 -21.46 -3.42
N LYS A 3 15.86 -21.79 -4.21
CA LYS A 3 14.77 -20.86 -4.56
C LYS A 3 14.13 -20.30 -3.28
N THR A 4 13.80 -21.16 -2.33
CA THR A 4 13.25 -20.78 -1.01
C THR A 4 14.15 -19.79 -0.28
N MET A 5 15.44 -20.08 -0.14
CA MET A 5 16.38 -19.19 0.57
C MET A 5 16.50 -17.81 -0.09
N ARG A 6 16.51 -17.77 -1.44
CA ARG A 6 16.54 -16.49 -2.19
C ARG A 6 15.31 -15.62 -1.91
N ASN A 7 14.14 -16.23 -1.84
CA ASN A 7 12.89 -15.49 -1.58
C ASN A 7 12.76 -15.07 -0.11
N ILE A 8 13.20 -15.90 0.84
CA ILE A 8 13.25 -15.50 2.26
C ILE A 8 14.20 -14.32 2.45
N LEU A 9 15.41 -14.38 1.88
CA LEU A 9 16.37 -13.27 1.95
C LEU A 9 15.83 -12.00 1.28
N ALA A 10 15.14 -12.12 0.15
CA ALA A 10 14.50 -10.99 -0.51
C ALA A 10 13.48 -10.29 0.40
N ILE A 11 12.64 -11.06 1.12
CA ILE A 11 11.70 -10.52 2.11
C ILE A 11 12.45 -9.85 3.28
N CYS A 12 13.48 -10.52 3.82
CA CYS A 12 14.26 -9.99 4.94
C CYS A 12 15.04 -8.72 4.61
N ILE A 13 15.35 -8.45 3.34
CA ILE A 13 16.09 -7.26 2.92
C ILE A 13 15.15 -6.12 2.50
N ALA A 14 14.16 -6.40 1.64
CA ALA A 14 13.33 -5.34 1.06
C ALA A 14 12.04 -5.06 1.83
N ILE A 15 11.49 -6.03 2.56
CA ILE A 15 10.16 -5.90 3.16
C ILE A 15 10.27 -5.70 4.67
N LEU A 16 10.93 -6.61 5.39
CA LEU A 16 10.91 -6.57 6.85
C LEU A 16 11.58 -5.33 7.46
N PRO A 17 12.77 -4.87 7.01
CA PRO A 17 13.46 -3.79 7.72
C PRO A 17 12.66 -2.49 7.72
N ILE A 18 12.18 -2.06 6.54
CA ILE A 18 11.38 -0.84 6.40
C ILE A 18 10.10 -0.93 7.23
N ASN A 19 9.38 -2.05 7.12
CA ASN A 19 8.10 -2.23 7.82
C ASN A 19 8.27 -2.30 9.34
N LEU A 20 9.28 -3.01 9.84
CA LEU A 20 9.57 -3.11 11.28
C LEU A 20 10.05 -1.78 11.85
N ILE A 21 10.89 -1.03 11.11
CA ILE A 21 11.31 0.31 11.52
C ILE A 21 10.11 1.24 11.59
N MET A 22 9.20 1.21 10.61
CA MET A 22 7.99 2.05 10.63
C MET A 22 7.05 1.69 11.78
N ILE A 23 6.82 0.40 12.04
CA ILE A 23 6.03 -0.05 13.20
C ILE A 23 6.68 0.41 14.50
N TRP A 24 7.98 0.19 14.65
CA TRP A 24 8.74 0.61 15.83
C TRP A 24 8.67 2.13 16.04
N TYR A 25 8.85 2.91 14.97
CA TYR A 25 8.76 4.36 15.00
C TYR A 25 7.38 4.80 15.50
N ARG A 26 6.30 4.26 14.91
CA ARG A 26 4.91 4.58 15.30
C ARG A 26 4.55 4.16 16.73
N LEU A 27 5.25 3.18 17.30
CA LEU A 27 5.02 2.71 18.67
C LEU A 27 5.86 3.45 19.72
N THR A 28 6.95 4.11 19.32
CA THR A 28 7.93 4.67 20.27
C THR A 28 8.07 6.18 20.22
N GLN A 29 7.71 6.82 19.10
CA GLN A 29 7.82 8.26 18.95
C GLN A 29 6.56 8.97 19.46
N THR A 30 6.79 10.11 20.10
CA THR A 30 5.75 11.01 20.62
C THR A 30 5.53 12.22 19.72
N GLU A 31 6.43 12.47 18.78
CA GLU A 31 6.33 13.56 17.81
C GLU A 31 5.60 13.08 16.55
N ASN A 32 4.76 13.97 16.03
CA ASN A 32 4.01 13.77 14.81
C ASN A 32 4.87 14.16 13.60
N PHE A 33 4.71 13.46 12.47
CA PHE A 33 5.33 13.88 11.21
C PHE A 33 4.85 15.25 10.75
N SER A 34 5.80 16.07 10.31
CA SER A 34 5.51 17.33 9.63
C SER A 34 5.02 17.08 8.19
N THR A 35 4.44 18.10 7.56
CA THR A 35 4.11 18.07 6.12
C THR A 35 5.34 17.78 5.25
N SER A 36 6.51 18.32 5.61
CA SER A 36 7.75 17.98 4.90
C SER A 36 8.13 16.50 5.04
N ASP A 37 7.97 15.90 6.22
CA ASP A 37 8.25 14.47 6.41
C ASP A 37 7.27 13.63 5.58
N MET A 38 5.99 13.99 5.57
CA MET A 38 4.95 13.31 4.80
C MET A 38 5.13 13.44 3.27
N LEU A 39 5.90 14.41 2.78
CA LEU A 39 6.29 14.54 1.37
C LEU A 39 7.58 13.78 1.07
N VAL A 40 8.62 13.99 1.88
CA VAL A 40 9.97 13.49 1.61
C VAL A 40 10.08 12.00 1.87
N TYR A 41 9.50 11.50 2.96
CA TYR A 41 9.69 10.10 3.37
C TYR A 41 9.05 9.12 2.39
N PRO A 42 7.82 9.30 1.89
CA PRO A 42 7.28 8.41 0.86
C PRO A 42 8.11 8.41 -0.43
N LEU A 43 8.64 9.56 -0.84
CA LEU A 43 9.48 9.63 -2.04
C LEU A 43 10.84 8.95 -1.82
N LEU A 44 11.50 9.23 -0.69
CA LEU A 44 12.82 8.69 -0.40
C LEU A 44 12.76 7.19 -0.08
N PHE A 45 11.96 6.81 0.92
CA PHE A 45 11.85 5.42 1.34
C PHE A 45 11.01 4.61 0.35
N GLY A 46 9.86 5.12 -0.11
CA GLY A 46 9.04 4.40 -1.09
C GLY A 46 9.74 4.27 -2.44
N GLY A 47 10.28 5.36 -2.98
CA GLY A 47 11.07 5.35 -4.21
C GLY A 47 12.33 4.49 -4.11
N GLY A 48 13.10 4.63 -3.03
CA GLY A 48 14.29 3.80 -2.77
C GLY A 48 13.95 2.32 -2.64
N SER A 49 12.82 1.99 -1.99
CA SER A 49 12.35 0.61 -1.85
C SER A 49 11.88 0.01 -3.17
N ILE A 50 11.24 0.78 -4.05
CA ILE A 50 10.92 0.33 -5.41
C ILE A 50 12.20 -0.10 -6.12
N ILE A 51 13.25 0.73 -6.10
CA ILE A 51 14.54 0.41 -6.73
C ILE A 51 15.14 -0.86 -6.11
N LEU A 52 15.18 -0.95 -4.79
CA LEU A 52 15.69 -2.12 -4.07
C LEU A 52 14.93 -3.40 -4.46
N ILE A 53 13.59 -3.36 -4.48
CA ILE A 53 12.76 -4.49 -4.87
C ILE A 53 13.06 -4.92 -6.31
N LEU A 54 13.16 -3.97 -7.25
CA LEU A 54 13.46 -4.28 -8.65
C LEU A 54 14.85 -4.92 -8.81
N ILE A 55 15.85 -4.43 -8.07
CA ILE A 55 17.20 -5.01 -8.04
C ILE A 55 17.17 -6.44 -7.47
N LEU A 56 16.53 -6.65 -6.32
CA LEU A 56 16.44 -7.97 -5.71
C LEU A 56 15.64 -8.96 -6.56
N ASN A 57 14.55 -8.51 -7.19
CA ASN A 57 13.78 -9.33 -8.11
C ASN A 57 14.66 -9.85 -9.27
N LYS A 58 15.42 -8.94 -9.90
CA LYS A 58 16.26 -9.26 -11.05
C LYS A 58 17.47 -10.11 -10.67
N TYR A 59 18.19 -9.77 -9.60
CA TYR A 59 19.50 -10.36 -9.32
C TYR A 59 19.46 -11.46 -8.23
N LEU A 60 18.65 -11.29 -7.18
CA LEU A 60 18.54 -12.28 -6.11
C LEU A 60 17.52 -13.36 -6.46
N ILE A 61 16.28 -12.99 -6.77
CA ILE A 61 15.22 -13.95 -7.13
C ILE A 61 15.48 -14.53 -8.52
N LYS A 62 16.06 -13.74 -9.44
CA LYS A 62 16.30 -14.07 -10.84
C LYS A 62 15.02 -14.17 -11.68
N ASP A 63 14.04 -13.32 -11.36
CA ASP A 63 12.80 -13.15 -12.13
C ASP A 63 12.81 -11.83 -12.91
N SER A 64 12.04 -11.78 -14.00
CA SER A 64 11.80 -10.54 -14.74
C SER A 64 10.69 -9.72 -14.09
N PHE A 65 10.63 -8.41 -14.41
CA PHE A 65 9.54 -7.55 -13.96
C PHE A 65 8.18 -8.12 -14.37
N THR A 66 8.03 -8.53 -15.63
CA THR A 66 6.79 -9.08 -16.15
C THR A 66 6.40 -10.38 -15.44
N SER A 67 7.33 -11.31 -15.21
CA SER A 67 7.04 -12.58 -14.51
C SER A 67 6.50 -12.34 -13.09
N THR A 68 7.08 -11.38 -12.38
CA THR A 68 6.72 -11.08 -10.99
C THR A 68 5.46 -10.24 -10.89
N PHE A 69 5.38 -9.13 -11.61
CA PHE A 69 4.40 -8.06 -11.38
C PHE A 69 3.29 -8.00 -12.43
N ASN A 70 3.46 -8.60 -13.61
CA ASN A 70 2.55 -8.37 -14.72
C ASN A 70 2.44 -9.56 -15.70
N SER A 71 2.38 -10.78 -15.17
CA SER A 71 2.38 -12.01 -15.97
C SER A 71 1.03 -12.37 -16.55
N GLY A 72 -0.04 -11.75 -16.08
CA GLY A 72 -1.38 -11.92 -16.64
C GLY A 72 -1.59 -11.10 -17.92
N GLU A 73 -2.56 -11.54 -18.72
CA GLU A 73 -2.98 -10.83 -19.93
C GLU A 73 -3.72 -9.54 -19.59
N GLY A 74 -3.45 -8.47 -20.33
CA GLY A 74 -4.13 -7.20 -20.14
C GLY A 74 -3.59 -6.11 -21.06
N THR A 75 -4.40 -5.07 -21.24
CA THR A 75 -4.02 -3.84 -21.95
C THR A 75 -4.14 -2.67 -20.99
N TRP A 76 -3.45 -1.57 -21.27
CA TRP A 76 -3.53 -0.36 -20.45
C TRP A 76 -4.98 0.14 -20.27
N VAL A 77 -5.82 0.08 -21.32
CA VAL A 77 -7.24 0.46 -21.23
C VAL A 77 -8.01 -0.46 -20.27
N LYS A 78 -7.84 -1.77 -20.40
CA LYS A 78 -8.50 -2.73 -19.50
C LYS A 78 -8.02 -2.53 -18.07
N ASP A 79 -6.72 -2.33 -17.88
CA ASP A 79 -6.15 -2.12 -16.56
C ASP A 79 -6.69 -0.85 -15.89
N SER A 80 -6.84 0.23 -16.65
CA SER A 80 -7.44 1.48 -16.17
C SER A 80 -8.91 1.32 -15.79
N LEU A 81 -9.70 0.64 -16.63
CA LEU A 81 -11.12 0.38 -16.33
C LEU A 81 -11.28 -0.50 -15.09
N VAL A 82 -10.44 -1.51 -14.95
CA VAL A 82 -10.45 -2.38 -13.76
C VAL A 82 -9.98 -1.60 -12.52
N GLY A 83 -8.97 -0.75 -12.66
CA GLY A 83 -8.53 0.14 -11.58
C GLY A 83 -9.66 1.05 -11.08
N LEU A 84 -10.40 1.68 -12.01
CA LEU A 84 -11.60 2.47 -11.67
C LEU A 84 -12.68 1.63 -10.96
N GLY A 85 -12.91 0.40 -11.43
CA GLY A 85 -13.85 -0.52 -10.79
C GLY A 85 -13.43 -0.89 -9.37
N LEU A 86 -12.14 -1.19 -9.15
CA LEU A 86 -11.57 -1.45 -7.83
C LEU A 86 -11.67 -0.22 -6.91
N THR A 87 -11.47 1.00 -7.43
CA THR A 87 -11.73 2.23 -6.65
C THR A 87 -13.17 2.30 -6.18
N GLY A 88 -14.15 1.97 -7.04
CA GLY A 88 -15.55 1.91 -6.66
C GLY A 88 -15.83 0.89 -5.55
N ILE A 89 -15.20 -0.30 -5.63
CA ILE A 89 -15.27 -1.32 -4.58
C ILE A 89 -14.70 -0.78 -3.26
N TYR A 90 -13.59 -0.06 -3.30
CA TYR A 90 -12.97 0.50 -2.11
C TYR A 90 -13.83 1.55 -1.41
N PHE A 91 -14.48 2.43 -2.18
CA PHE A 91 -15.44 3.37 -1.61
C PHE A 91 -16.67 2.64 -1.05
N ALA A 92 -17.19 1.63 -1.76
CA ALA A 92 -18.30 0.82 -1.24
C ALA A 92 -17.93 0.15 0.09
N MET A 93 -16.73 -0.44 0.19
CA MET A 93 -16.20 -0.98 1.46
C MET A 93 -16.10 0.08 2.54
N PHE A 94 -15.55 1.26 2.23
CA PHE A 94 -15.44 2.35 3.19
C PHE A 94 -16.80 2.71 3.82
N PHE A 95 -17.85 2.82 3.01
CA PHE A 95 -19.20 3.09 3.52
C PHE A 95 -19.78 1.89 4.28
N LEU A 96 -19.63 0.67 3.76
CA LEU A 96 -20.14 -0.54 4.40
C LEU A 96 -19.48 -0.81 5.76
N GLU A 97 -18.16 -0.71 5.85
CA GLU A 97 -17.40 -0.86 7.09
C GLU A 97 -17.87 0.15 8.13
N ARG A 98 -18.05 1.42 7.74
CA ARG A 98 -18.57 2.47 8.62
C ARG A 98 -20.00 2.20 9.09
N ALA A 99 -20.85 1.69 8.20
CA ALA A 99 -22.24 1.35 8.53
C ALA A 99 -22.36 0.10 9.42
N THR A 100 -21.34 -0.77 9.44
CA THR A 100 -21.41 -2.08 10.10
C THR A 100 -20.30 -2.25 11.13
N LEU A 101 -19.11 -2.69 10.68
CA LEU A 101 -17.97 -3.10 11.50
C LEU A 101 -17.50 -2.01 12.47
N MET A 102 -17.42 -0.76 11.99
CA MET A 102 -16.87 0.35 12.78
C MET A 102 -17.81 0.85 13.87
N GLN A 103 -19.07 0.37 13.92
CA GLN A 103 -19.97 0.64 15.04
C GLN A 103 -19.56 -0.13 16.31
N TRP A 104 -18.80 -1.21 16.15
CA TRP A 104 -18.39 -2.11 17.24
C TRP A 104 -16.98 -1.85 17.74
N ILE A 105 -16.21 -1.01 17.05
CA ILE A 105 -14.81 -0.71 17.39
C ILE A 105 -14.77 0.59 18.20
N PRO A 106 -14.14 0.60 19.39
CA PRO A 106 -14.01 1.81 20.20
C PRO A 106 -13.36 2.95 19.39
N ARG A 107 -13.99 4.13 19.39
CA ARG A 107 -13.49 5.33 18.69
C ARG A 107 -12.41 6.07 19.48
N ASN A 108 -11.58 5.33 20.20
CA ASN A 108 -10.60 5.91 21.13
C ASN A 108 -9.30 6.31 20.43
N SER A 109 -9.29 6.36 19.10
CA SER A 109 -8.12 6.74 18.32
C SER A 109 -8.00 8.26 18.33
N PRO A 110 -6.84 8.81 18.74
CA PRO A 110 -6.61 10.24 18.63
C PRO A 110 -6.75 10.68 17.16
N PRO A 111 -7.17 11.93 16.90
CA PRO A 111 -7.20 12.46 15.55
C PRO A 111 -5.82 12.31 14.91
N ASN A 112 -5.79 11.90 13.64
CA ASN A 112 -4.53 11.85 12.90
C ASN A 112 -4.15 13.27 12.48
N THR A 113 -3.61 14.02 13.43
CA THR A 113 -3.27 15.44 13.28
C THR A 113 -2.26 15.67 12.16
N GLU A 114 -1.32 14.74 11.96
CA GLU A 114 -0.36 14.77 10.84
C GLU A 114 -1.07 14.91 9.48
N LEU A 115 -2.10 14.09 9.25
CA LEU A 115 -2.85 14.12 7.99
C LEU A 115 -3.68 15.40 7.85
N ILE A 116 -4.23 15.91 8.96
CA ILE A 116 -5.01 17.15 8.96
C ILE A 116 -4.10 18.34 8.63
N ASP A 117 -2.93 18.42 9.27
CA ASP A 117 -1.94 19.49 9.05
C ASP A 117 -1.47 19.50 7.60
N VAL A 118 -1.16 18.33 7.04
CA VAL A 118 -0.88 18.17 5.60
C VAL A 118 -2.03 18.70 4.75
N MET A 119 -3.28 18.30 5.03
CA MET A 119 -4.43 18.73 4.24
C MET A 119 -4.63 20.26 4.28
N ILE A 120 -4.41 20.88 5.44
CA ILE A 120 -4.46 22.34 5.59
C ILE A 120 -3.35 23.00 4.78
N ASP A 121 -2.11 22.52 4.87
CA ASP A 121 -0.98 23.08 4.13
C ASP A 121 -1.18 22.96 2.61
N LEU A 122 -1.72 21.82 2.15
CA LEU A 122 -2.07 21.61 0.75
C LEU A 122 -3.16 22.58 0.29
N ALA A 123 -4.20 22.83 1.11
CA ALA A 123 -5.27 23.75 0.76
C ALA A 123 -4.77 25.19 0.48
N HIS A 124 -3.70 25.60 1.17
CA HIS A 124 -3.13 26.95 1.08
C HIS A 124 -1.93 27.06 0.12
N ASN A 125 -1.45 25.96 -0.46
CA ASN A 125 -0.27 25.96 -1.31
C ASN A 125 -0.43 25.08 -2.58
N PRO A 126 -0.74 25.69 -3.74
CA PRO A 126 -0.93 24.95 -5.00
C PRO A 126 0.29 24.14 -5.45
N LEU A 127 1.51 24.59 -5.16
CA LEU A 127 2.72 23.83 -5.50
C LEU A 127 2.80 22.54 -4.68
N LEU A 128 2.48 22.60 -3.38
CA LEU A 128 2.42 21.40 -2.55
C LEU A 128 1.31 20.45 -3.04
N MET A 129 0.16 20.96 -3.49
CA MET A 129 -0.87 20.10 -4.12
C MET A 129 -0.34 19.34 -5.32
N VAL A 130 0.39 20.00 -6.24
CA VAL A 130 0.94 19.34 -7.43
C VAL A 130 1.97 18.28 -7.04
N ILE A 131 2.82 18.55 -6.05
CA ILE A 131 3.81 17.59 -5.56
C ILE A 131 3.12 16.40 -4.87
N TRP A 132 2.09 16.67 -4.06
CA TRP A 132 1.33 15.66 -3.32
C TRP A 132 0.56 14.73 -4.27
N PHE A 133 -0.33 15.30 -5.11
CA PHE A 133 -1.16 14.55 -6.04
C PHE A 133 -0.39 13.98 -7.24
N GLY A 134 0.84 14.44 -7.46
CA GLY A 134 1.75 13.91 -8.47
C GLY A 134 2.68 12.83 -7.88
N PRO A 135 3.99 13.10 -7.75
CA PRO A 135 4.97 12.08 -7.44
C PRO A 135 4.77 11.41 -6.07
N VAL A 136 4.30 12.14 -5.04
CA VAL A 136 4.17 11.57 -3.69
C VAL A 136 3.09 10.47 -3.69
N LEU A 137 1.88 10.82 -4.11
CA LEU A 137 0.76 9.88 -4.16
C LEU A 137 1.02 8.72 -5.12
N TRP A 138 1.45 8.99 -6.35
CA TRP A 138 1.52 7.95 -7.37
C TRP A 138 2.75 7.05 -7.26
N ILE A 139 3.90 7.61 -6.88
CA ILE A 139 5.17 6.87 -6.83
C ILE A 139 5.47 6.46 -5.39
N GLY A 140 5.51 7.44 -4.48
CA GLY A 140 5.92 7.24 -3.09
C GLY A 140 4.94 6.41 -2.26
N ILE A 141 3.65 6.47 -2.59
CA ILE A 141 2.59 5.75 -1.87
C ILE A 141 2.04 4.61 -2.73
N ALA A 142 1.25 4.91 -3.76
CA ALA A 142 0.47 3.90 -4.48
C ALA A 142 1.34 2.84 -5.19
N LEU A 143 2.32 3.26 -6.00
CA LEU A 143 3.20 2.31 -6.67
C LEU A 143 4.07 1.53 -5.68
N PHE A 144 4.67 2.23 -4.72
CA PHE A 144 5.54 1.61 -3.71
C PHE A 144 4.80 0.52 -2.92
N GLU A 145 3.62 0.84 -2.38
CA GLU A 145 2.88 -0.10 -1.54
C GLU A 145 2.41 -1.32 -2.34
N GLU A 146 1.85 -1.12 -3.54
CA GLU A 146 1.37 -2.24 -4.36
C GLU A 146 2.51 -3.10 -4.92
N LEU A 147 3.63 -2.50 -5.28
CA LEU A 147 4.82 -3.23 -5.74
C LEU A 147 5.44 -4.03 -4.58
N SER A 148 5.50 -3.47 -3.37
CA SER A 148 5.95 -4.16 -2.17
C SER A 148 5.03 -5.32 -1.79
N ARG A 149 3.71 -5.10 -1.86
CA ARG A 149 2.68 -6.13 -1.62
C ARG A 149 2.84 -7.31 -2.57
N ILE A 150 2.96 -7.05 -3.87
CA ILE A 150 3.12 -8.10 -4.88
C ILE A 150 4.46 -8.82 -4.73
N PHE A 151 5.53 -8.09 -4.45
CA PHE A 151 6.84 -8.70 -4.24
C PHE A 151 6.85 -9.64 -3.04
N LEU A 152 6.22 -9.25 -1.93
CA LEU A 152 6.02 -10.10 -0.77
C LEU A 152 5.20 -11.35 -1.14
N LEU A 153 4.04 -11.18 -1.79
CA LEU A 153 3.19 -12.30 -2.22
C LEU A 153 3.94 -13.28 -3.11
N LYS A 154 4.62 -12.79 -4.15
CA LYS A 154 5.37 -13.65 -5.07
C LYS A 154 6.53 -14.33 -4.38
N SER A 155 7.21 -13.64 -3.47
CA SER A 155 8.29 -14.25 -2.68
C SER A 155 7.76 -15.38 -1.80
N LEU A 156 6.62 -15.17 -1.12
CA LEU A 156 5.97 -16.20 -0.32
C LEU A 156 5.49 -17.37 -1.19
N TRP A 157 4.81 -17.13 -2.30
CA TRP A 157 4.37 -18.18 -3.23
C TRP A 157 5.53 -18.99 -3.82
N ASN A 158 6.69 -18.38 -4.00
CA ASN A 158 7.88 -19.08 -4.47
C ASN A 158 8.51 -20.02 -3.41
N ILE A 159 8.10 -19.94 -2.14
CA ILE A 159 8.53 -20.85 -1.07
C ILE A 159 7.81 -22.20 -1.17
N ASN A 160 6.52 -22.20 -1.53
CA ASN A 160 5.68 -23.39 -1.64
C ASN A 160 4.59 -23.15 -2.69
N GLU A 161 4.43 -24.07 -3.63
CA GLU A 161 3.49 -23.94 -4.76
C GLU A 161 2.05 -24.39 -4.41
N ASP A 162 1.84 -24.90 -3.20
CA ASP A 162 0.53 -25.32 -2.72
C ASP A 162 -0.49 -24.18 -2.74
N LYS A 163 -1.71 -24.49 -3.18
CA LYS A 163 -2.78 -23.49 -3.29
C LYS A 163 -3.22 -22.96 -1.94
N ASN A 164 -3.28 -23.81 -0.90
CA ASN A 164 -3.65 -23.35 0.43
C ASN A 164 -2.57 -22.44 1.01
N TRP A 165 -1.30 -22.73 0.74
CA TRP A 165 -0.20 -21.81 1.07
C TRP A 165 -0.36 -20.45 0.39
N HIS A 166 -0.77 -20.41 -0.87
CA HIS A 166 -1.01 -19.13 -1.54
C HIS A 166 -2.10 -18.30 -0.86
N ILE A 167 -3.15 -18.94 -0.35
CA ILE A 167 -4.20 -18.28 0.45
C ILE A 167 -3.63 -17.78 1.79
N VAL A 168 -2.84 -18.61 2.49
CA VAL A 168 -2.16 -18.18 3.73
C VAL A 168 -1.28 -16.95 3.48
N ALA A 169 -0.53 -16.92 2.38
CA ALA A 169 0.31 -15.77 2.00
C ALA A 169 -0.51 -14.48 1.77
N ILE A 170 -1.73 -14.59 1.22
CA ILE A 170 -2.65 -13.46 1.07
C ILE A 170 -3.01 -12.88 2.45
N PHE A 171 -3.34 -13.74 3.42
CA PHE A 171 -3.66 -13.29 4.77
C PHE A 171 -2.44 -12.70 5.48
N LEU A 172 -1.26 -13.33 5.38
CA LEU A 172 -0.02 -12.82 5.98
C LEU A 172 0.35 -11.44 5.45
N ALA A 173 0.32 -11.26 4.13
CA ALA A 173 0.58 -9.96 3.51
C ALA A 173 -0.43 -8.91 3.98
N SER A 174 -1.71 -9.29 4.09
CA SER A 174 -2.77 -8.36 4.48
C SER A 174 -2.74 -7.97 5.95
N VAL A 175 -2.36 -8.90 6.84
CA VAL A 175 -2.12 -8.60 8.26
C VAL A 175 -0.93 -7.64 8.40
N LEU A 176 0.17 -7.88 7.67
CA LEU A 176 1.32 -6.98 7.69
C LEU A 176 0.92 -5.56 7.24
N ILE A 177 0.23 -5.43 6.11
CA ILE A 177 -0.18 -4.13 5.57
C ILE A 177 -1.17 -3.41 6.50
N GLY A 178 -2.13 -4.14 7.08
CA GLY A 178 -3.00 -3.58 8.12
C GLY A 178 -2.20 -3.09 9.32
N THR A 179 -1.22 -3.85 9.79
CA THR A 179 -0.38 -3.50 10.97
C THR A 179 0.47 -2.25 10.71
N LEU A 180 0.90 -2.01 9.47
CA LEU A 180 1.62 -0.78 9.11
C LEU A 180 0.75 0.47 9.25
N HIS A 181 -0.57 0.30 9.30
CA HIS A 181 -1.55 1.35 9.51
C HIS A 181 -2.00 1.47 10.96
N LEU A 182 -1.22 0.93 11.92
CA LEU A 182 -1.52 1.01 13.35
C LEU A 182 -1.70 2.44 13.85
N TYR A 183 -1.01 3.41 13.25
CA TYR A 183 -1.16 4.84 13.56
C TYR A 183 -2.58 5.38 13.29
N GLN A 184 -3.39 4.70 12.49
CA GLN A 184 -4.80 5.02 12.24
C GLN A 184 -5.74 4.36 13.27
N GLY A 185 -5.20 3.66 14.26
CA GLY A 185 -5.94 2.88 15.24
C GLY A 185 -6.43 1.53 14.71
N LEU A 186 -7.07 0.75 15.59
CA LEU A 186 -7.53 -0.61 15.28
C LEU A 186 -8.52 -0.65 14.10
N ALA A 187 -9.39 0.36 13.99
CA ALA A 187 -10.30 0.51 12.86
C ALA A 187 -9.55 0.63 11.52
N GLY A 188 -8.49 1.44 11.47
CA GLY A 188 -7.63 1.59 10.29
C GLY A 188 -6.90 0.30 9.94
N VAL A 189 -6.31 -0.38 10.93
CA VAL A 189 -5.64 -1.68 10.76
C VAL A 189 -6.57 -2.69 10.08
N ILE A 190 -7.81 -2.81 10.57
CA ILE A 190 -8.78 -3.77 10.04
C ILE A 190 -9.25 -3.35 8.64
N SER A 191 -9.63 -2.08 8.44
CA SER A 191 -10.09 -1.57 7.14
C SER A 191 -9.04 -1.77 6.05
N ILE A 192 -7.80 -1.38 6.33
CA ILE A 192 -6.70 -1.50 5.37
C ILE A 192 -6.33 -2.97 5.15
N GLY A 193 -6.37 -3.80 6.19
CA GLY A 193 -6.20 -5.25 6.07
C GLY A 193 -7.24 -5.90 5.15
N LEU A 194 -8.52 -5.54 5.28
CA LEU A 194 -9.60 -6.05 4.43
C LEU A 194 -9.43 -5.63 2.96
N LYS A 195 -9.10 -4.35 2.72
CA LYS A 195 -8.76 -3.85 1.38
C LYS A 195 -7.57 -4.58 0.77
N SER A 196 -6.53 -4.83 1.57
CA SER A 196 -5.37 -5.63 1.16
C SER A 196 -5.77 -7.04 0.72
N ILE A 197 -6.71 -7.70 1.41
CA ILE A 197 -7.19 -9.03 0.98
C ILE A 197 -7.74 -8.97 -0.44
N ILE A 198 -8.50 -7.92 -0.77
CA ILE A 198 -9.05 -7.74 -2.13
C ILE A 198 -7.94 -7.54 -3.16
N MET A 199 -6.94 -6.69 -2.90
CA MET A 199 -5.82 -6.51 -3.85
C MET A 199 -5.00 -7.77 -4.02
N CYS A 200 -4.69 -8.44 -2.92
CA CYS A 200 -3.96 -9.70 -2.93
C CYS A 200 -4.71 -10.78 -3.72
N TYR A 201 -6.04 -10.88 -3.52
CA TYR A 201 -6.88 -11.83 -4.25
C TYR A 201 -7.03 -11.45 -5.73
N TYR A 202 -7.21 -10.16 -6.04
CA TYR A 202 -7.20 -9.65 -7.41
C TYR A 202 -5.90 -10.05 -8.10
N PHE A 203 -4.75 -9.79 -7.47
CA PHE A 203 -3.46 -10.14 -8.03
C PHE A 203 -3.27 -11.64 -8.18
N TYR A 204 -3.72 -12.43 -7.20
CA TYR A 204 -3.69 -13.89 -7.27
C TYR A 204 -4.39 -14.42 -8.53
N LYS A 205 -5.54 -13.82 -8.90
CA LYS A 205 -6.34 -14.22 -10.05
C LYS A 205 -5.84 -13.65 -11.38
N TYR A 206 -5.53 -12.36 -11.43
CA TYR A 206 -5.30 -11.65 -12.69
C TYR A 206 -3.83 -11.32 -12.96
N ARG A 207 -2.97 -11.31 -11.93
CA ARG A 207 -1.51 -11.10 -12.08
C ARG A 207 -1.15 -9.79 -12.81
N ARG A 208 -1.90 -8.71 -12.53
CA ARG A 208 -1.70 -7.36 -13.09
C ARG A 208 -1.44 -6.35 -11.96
N LEU A 209 -0.35 -5.60 -12.03
CA LEU A 209 0.00 -4.55 -11.06
C LEU A 209 -0.76 -3.24 -11.29
N LEU A 210 -0.83 -2.77 -12.54
CA LEU A 210 -1.32 -1.43 -12.87
C LEU A 210 -2.73 -1.11 -12.32
N PRO A 211 -3.73 -2.03 -12.37
CA PRO A 211 -5.06 -1.78 -11.81
C PRO A 211 -5.02 -1.48 -10.31
N LEU A 212 -4.12 -2.14 -9.57
CA LEU A 212 -3.95 -1.94 -8.13
C LEU A 212 -3.43 -0.52 -7.85
N VAL A 213 -2.40 -0.09 -8.60
CA VAL A 213 -1.80 1.24 -8.44
C VAL A 213 -2.81 2.34 -8.77
N ILE A 214 -3.56 2.18 -9.88
CA ILE A 214 -4.63 3.11 -10.26
C ILE A 214 -5.69 3.18 -9.16
N SER A 215 -6.15 2.03 -8.70
CA SER A 215 -7.18 1.98 -7.67
C SER A 215 -6.76 2.65 -6.37
N HIS A 216 -5.53 2.37 -5.93
CA HIS A 216 -4.94 2.92 -4.72
C HIS A 216 -4.78 4.44 -4.84
N GLY A 217 -4.10 4.92 -5.89
CA GLY A 217 -3.88 6.35 -6.10
C GLY A 217 -5.18 7.14 -6.21
N LEU A 218 -6.20 6.61 -6.90
CA LEU A 218 -7.51 7.26 -6.98
C LEU A 218 -8.26 7.25 -5.66
N TYR A 219 -8.26 6.14 -4.93
CA TYR A 219 -8.97 6.04 -3.65
C TYR A 219 -8.41 7.02 -2.62
N ASP A 220 -7.09 7.10 -2.50
CA ASP A 220 -6.43 8.02 -1.57
C ASP A 220 -6.52 9.46 -2.06
N GLY A 221 -6.27 9.69 -3.34
CA GLY A 221 -6.36 11.02 -3.95
C GLY A 221 -7.75 11.63 -3.79
N LEU A 222 -8.81 10.89 -4.08
CA LEU A 222 -10.18 11.39 -3.93
C LEU A 222 -10.55 11.70 -2.48
N GLN A 223 -10.07 10.90 -1.52
CA GLN A 223 -10.26 11.20 -0.09
C GLN A 223 -9.55 12.50 0.30
N PHE A 224 -8.27 12.64 -0.06
CA PHE A 224 -7.51 13.87 0.21
C PHE A 224 -8.16 15.09 -0.45
N ALA A 225 -8.56 14.98 -1.72
CA ALA A 225 -9.19 16.08 -2.45
C ALA A 225 -10.51 16.50 -1.78
N PHE A 226 -11.33 15.55 -1.36
CA PHE A 226 -12.58 15.83 -0.65
C PHE A 226 -12.34 16.59 0.67
N PHE A 227 -11.31 16.22 1.44
CA PHE A 227 -10.97 16.92 2.68
C PHE A 227 -10.38 18.31 2.43
N ILE A 228 -9.46 18.46 1.47
CA ILE A 228 -8.82 19.75 1.15
C ILE A 228 -9.87 20.81 0.80
N VAL A 229 -10.90 20.45 0.02
CA VAL A 229 -11.99 21.37 -0.36
C VAL A 229 -12.79 21.87 0.87
N GLN A 230 -12.76 21.16 2.01
CA GLN A 230 -13.42 21.63 3.24
C GLN A 230 -12.64 22.73 3.96
N PHE A 231 -11.36 22.92 3.62
CA PHE A 231 -10.46 23.91 4.22
C PHE A 231 -10.17 25.11 3.32
N GLN A 232 -10.81 25.19 2.15
CA GLN A 232 -10.79 26.34 1.24
C GLN A 232 -11.96 27.28 1.51
#